data_AF-X1MGZ4-F1
#
_entry.id   AF-X1MGZ4-F1
#
_cell.length_a   1.000
_cell.length_b   1.000
_cell.length_c   1.000
_cell.angle_alpha   90.00
_cell.angle_beta   90.00
_cell.angle_gamma   90.00
#
_symmetry.space_group_name_H-M   'P 1'
#
loop_
_entity.id
_entity.type
_entity.pdbx_description
1 polymer ?
#
loop_
_entity_poly.entity_id
_entity_poly.type
_entity_poly.pdbx_seq_one_letter_code
_entity_poly.pdbx_strand_id
1 'polypeptide(L)'
;DDVSYYVEWGDGLVEEWTEYYESGGEFTVSHTWDDKGTYTIRVKAKDIHDVESDWATLKVNMPKNKTINPFPLRFLEKYPDIFPILQHLLGL
;
A
#
# COMPACT_ATOMS: atom_id res chain seq x y z
N ASP A 1 7.68 -23.41 -12.26
CA ASP A 1 8.35 -22.14 -12.51
C ASP A 1 7.91 -21.15 -11.47
N ASP A 2 8.85 -20.37 -10.95
CA ASP A 2 8.54 -19.30 -10.03
C ASP A 2 7.91 -18.13 -10.79
N VAL A 3 7.13 -17.33 -10.10
CA VAL A 3 6.31 -16.26 -10.68
C VAL A 3 6.56 -14.92 -10.03
N SER A 4 6.62 -13.88 -10.85
CA SER A 4 6.69 -12.48 -10.43
C SER A 4 5.37 -11.79 -10.75
N TYR A 5 4.94 -10.85 -9.92
CA TYR A 5 3.66 -10.16 -10.04
C TYR A 5 3.84 -8.69 -10.39
N TYR A 6 2.91 -8.16 -11.19
CA TYR A 6 2.77 -6.73 -11.44
C TYR A 6 1.36 -6.30 -11.03
N VAL A 7 1.25 -5.24 -10.23
CA VAL A 7 -0.02 -4.79 -9.66
C VAL A 7 -0.25 -3.33 -10.03
N GLU A 8 -1.44 -3.03 -10.53
CA GLU A 8 -1.92 -1.66 -10.67
C GLU A 8 -3.05 -1.41 -9.69
N TRP A 9 -2.94 -0.36 -8.88
CA TRP A 9 -3.92 -0.06 -7.84
C TRP A 9 -5.10 0.79 -8.32
N GLY A 10 -5.06 1.26 -9.56
CA GLY A 10 -6.15 2.02 -10.20
C GLY A 10 -6.20 3.50 -9.84
N ASP A 11 -5.23 4.00 -9.06
CA ASP A 11 -5.01 5.42 -8.71
C ASP A 11 -3.77 6.01 -9.40
N GLY A 12 -3.15 5.24 -10.30
CA GLY A 12 -1.91 5.58 -10.99
C GLY A 12 -0.65 5.06 -10.31
N LEU A 13 -0.76 4.47 -9.11
CA LEU A 13 0.33 3.77 -8.45
C LEU A 13 0.34 2.29 -8.83
N VAL A 14 1.55 1.74 -8.86
CA VAL A 14 1.81 0.36 -9.28
C VAL A 14 2.82 -0.29 -8.36
N GLU A 15 2.70 -1.60 -8.19
CA GLU A 15 3.83 -2.45 -7.84
C GLU A 15 4.43 -2.94 -9.16
N GLU A 16 5.67 -2.55 -9.42
CA GLU A 16 6.41 -3.13 -10.54
C GLU A 16 6.65 -4.63 -10.31
N TRP A 17 7.31 -5.29 -11.26
CA TRP A 17 7.63 -6.70 -11.17
C TRP A 17 8.31 -7.02 -9.84
N THR A 18 7.63 -7.81 -9.02
CA THR A 18 8.14 -8.26 -7.74
C THR A 18 9.33 -9.22 -7.93
N GLU A 19 9.95 -9.61 -6.82
CA GLU A 19 10.78 -10.81 -6.81
C GLU A 19 9.98 -12.04 -7.24
N TYR A 20 10.69 -13.10 -7.62
CA TYR A 20 10.07 -14.38 -7.98
C TYR A 20 9.66 -15.13 -6.71
N TYR A 21 8.42 -15.61 -6.72
CA TYR A 21 7.84 -16.43 -5.66
C TYR A 21 7.55 -17.84 -6.17
N GLU A 22 7.57 -18.81 -5.27
CA GLU A 22 7.17 -20.18 -5.58
C GLU A 22 5.75 -20.21 -6.16
N SER A 23 5.58 -20.81 -7.34
CA SER A 23 4.27 -20.94 -7.96
C SER A 23 3.30 -21.73 -7.08
N GLY A 24 2.12 -21.15 -6.83
CA GLY A 24 1.11 -21.72 -5.94
C GLY A 24 1.27 -21.30 -4.47
N GLY A 25 2.36 -20.60 -4.12
CA GLY A 25 2.51 -19.93 -2.85
C GLY A 25 1.65 -18.67 -2.73
N GLU A 26 1.40 -18.23 -1.49
CA GLU A 26 0.69 -16.98 -1.24
C GLU A 26 1.66 -15.79 -1.29
N PHE A 27 1.30 -14.78 -2.09
CA PHE A 27 1.95 -13.48 -2.12
C PHE A 27 0.97 -12.43 -1.58
N THR A 28 1.43 -11.54 -0.69
CA THR A 28 0.61 -10.48 -0.11
C THR A 28 1.29 -9.12 -0.26
N VAL A 29 0.56 -8.16 -0.81
CA VAL A 29 0.96 -6.75 -0.87
C VAL A 29 -0.22 -5.88 -0.42
N SER A 30 0.09 -4.73 0.17
CA SER A 30 -0.89 -3.81 0.76
C SER A 30 -0.78 -2.43 0.14
N HIS A 31 -1.92 -1.78 -0.08
CA HIS A 31 -2.00 -0.42 -0.60
C HIS A 31 -3.01 0.42 0.17
N THR A 32 -2.84 1.73 0.15
CA THR A 32 -3.77 2.68 0.77
C THR A 32 -4.17 3.74 -0.24
N TRP A 33 -5.48 3.97 -0.37
CA TRP A 33 -6.04 5.11 -1.08
C TRP A 33 -6.38 6.23 -0.09
N ASP A 34 -5.87 7.43 -0.35
CA ASP A 34 -6.16 8.60 0.49
C ASP A 34 -7.56 9.19 0.20
N ASP A 35 -7.98 9.10 -1.05
CA ASP A 35 -9.24 9.65 -1.53
C ASP A 35 -10.36 8.61 -1.59
N LYS A 36 -11.59 9.08 -1.36
CA LYS A 36 -12.77 8.31 -1.69
C LYS A 36 -12.81 8.09 -3.20
N GLY A 37 -13.19 6.89 -3.59
CA GLY A 37 -13.18 6.52 -5.00
C GLY A 37 -13.58 5.08 -5.20
N THR A 38 -13.75 4.71 -6.46
CA THR A 38 -13.86 3.31 -6.85
C THR A 38 -12.69 3.01 -7.75
N TYR A 39 -11.85 2.07 -7.33
CA TYR A 39 -10.59 1.74 -7.97
C TYR A 39 -10.69 0.33 -8.56
N THR A 40 -10.09 0.14 -9.73
CA THR A 40 -9.99 -1.18 -10.36
C THR A 40 -8.55 -1.62 -10.26
N ILE A 41 -8.30 -2.55 -9.36
CA ILE A 41 -7.02 -3.19 -9.19
C ILE A 41 -6.82 -4.16 -10.37
N ARG A 42 -5.65 -4.14 -11.00
CA ARG A 42 -5.29 -5.10 -12.05
C ARG A 42 -4.02 -5.83 -11.63
N VAL A 43 -3.98 -7.15 -11.78
CA VAL A 43 -2.81 -7.97 -11.48
C VAL A 43 -2.51 -8.89 -12.64
N LYS A 44 -1.24 -9.02 -13.01
CA LYS A 44 -0.76 -10.09 -13.90
C LYS A 44 0.48 -10.72 -13.31
N ALA A 45 0.77 -11.95 -13.72
CA ALA A 45 1.98 -12.66 -13.35
C ALA A 45 2.88 -12.86 -14.58
N LYS A 46 4.15 -13.12 -14.35
CA LYS A 46 5.07 -13.67 -15.36
C LYS A 46 5.93 -14.77 -14.78
N ASP A 47 6.35 -15.72 -15.60
CA ASP A 47 7.28 -16.77 -15.21
C ASP A 47 8.75 -16.36 -15.41
N ILE A 48 9.68 -17.25 -15.04
CA ILE A 48 11.13 -17.06 -15.23
C ILE A 48 11.57 -16.97 -16.71
N HIS A 49 10.67 -17.25 -17.65
CA HIS A 49 10.91 -17.16 -19.09
C HIS A 49 10.31 -15.87 -19.68
N ASP A 50 9.91 -14.91 -18.83
CA ASP A 50 9.26 -13.65 -19.19
C ASP A 50 7.93 -13.82 -19.94
N VAL A 51 7.26 -14.97 -19.78
CA VAL A 51 5.91 -15.19 -20.33
C VAL A 51 4.88 -14.62 -19.36
N GLU A 52 4.16 -13.59 -19.81
CA GLU A 52 3.13 -12.91 -19.01
C GLU A 52 1.76 -13.58 -19.11
N SER A 53 1.01 -13.55 -18.01
CA SER A 53 -0.39 -13.96 -17.96
C SER A 53 -1.33 -12.86 -18.46
N ASP A 54 -2.60 -13.22 -18.67
CA ASP A 54 -3.69 -12.25 -18.75
C ASP A 54 -3.84 -11.47 -17.43
N TRP A 55 -4.47 -10.30 -17.52
CA TRP A 55 -4.80 -9.47 -16.35
C TRP A 55 -6.02 -10.01 -15.61
N ALA A 56 -5.87 -10.22 -14.30
CA ALA A 56 -6.97 -10.34 -13.36
C ALA A 56 -7.38 -8.95 -12.85
N THR A 57 -8.66 -8.73 -12.55
CA THR A 57 -9.15 -7.43 -12.07
C THR A 57 -10.03 -7.56 -10.84
N LEU A 58 -9.88 -6.62 -9.90
CA LEU A 58 -10.73 -6.52 -8.71
C LEU A 58 -11.18 -5.07 -8.51
N LYS A 59 -12.48 -4.84 -8.39
CA LYS A 59 -13.04 -3.50 -8.14
C LYS A 59 -13.28 -3.29 -6.65
N VAL A 60 -12.70 -2.23 -6.10
CA VAL A 60 -12.82 -1.86 -4.68
C VAL A 60 -13.42 -0.45 -4.54
N ASN A 61 -14.22 -0.23 -3.49
CA ASN A 61 -14.83 1.07 -3.21
C ASN A 61 -14.33 1.60 -1.87
N MET A 62 -13.80 2.82 -1.90
CA MET A 62 -13.42 3.60 -0.73
C MET A 62 -14.47 4.70 -0.54
N PRO A 63 -15.48 4.50 0.33
CA PRO A 63 -16.63 5.42 0.42
C PRO A 63 -16.34 6.68 1.23
N LYS A 64 -15.22 6.72 1.96
CA LYS A 64 -14.83 7.82 2.86
C LYS A 64 -13.35 8.11 2.66
N ASN A 65 -12.98 9.39 2.75
CA ASN A 65 -11.57 9.77 2.76
C ASN A 65 -10.96 9.38 4.09
N LYS A 66 -9.67 9.01 4.05
CA LYS A 66 -8.87 8.85 5.25
C LYS A 66 -8.49 10.24 5.75
N THR A 67 -9.32 10.84 6.60
CA THR A 67 -8.91 12.04 7.33
C THR A 67 -7.83 11.66 8.32
N ILE A 68 -6.55 11.88 7.95
CA ILE A 68 -5.45 11.92 8.91
C ILE A 68 -5.70 13.16 9.76
N ASN A 69 -6.40 12.99 10.86
CA ASN A 69 -6.64 14.08 11.79
C ASN A 69 -5.27 14.47 12.37
N PRO A 70 -4.72 15.68 12.11
CA PRO A 70 -3.45 16.10 12.69
C PRO A 70 -3.61 16.42 14.18
N PHE A 71 -4.64 15.90 14.84
CA PHE A 71 -4.98 16.16 16.22
C PHE A 71 -3.80 15.95 17.19
N PRO A 72 -2.99 14.87 17.09
CA PRO A 72 -1.79 14.76 17.93
C PRO A 72 -0.71 15.80 17.58
N LEU A 73 -0.63 16.27 16.33
CA LEU A 73 0.34 17.29 15.90
C LEU A 73 -0.05 18.70 16.36
N ARG A 74 -1.35 19.07 16.28
CA ARG A 74 -1.87 20.33 16.83
C ARG A 74 -1.69 20.43 18.34
N PHE A 75 -1.73 19.29 19.03
CA PHE A 75 -1.45 19.23 20.46
C PHE A 75 0.02 19.54 20.76
N LEU A 76 0.97 19.04 19.95
CA LEU A 76 2.39 19.38 20.08
C LEU A 76 2.67 20.86 19.78
N GLU A 77 2.02 21.44 18.76
CA GLU A 77 2.11 22.89 18.47
C GLU A 77 1.61 23.73 19.65
N LYS A 78 0.55 23.26 20.34
CA LYS A 78 -0.04 23.93 21.50
C LYS A 78 0.79 23.76 22.78
N TYR A 79 1.59 22.70 22.86
CA TYR A 79 2.38 22.36 24.04
C TYR A 79 3.80 21.91 23.63
N PRO A 80 4.68 22.85 23.26
CA PRO A 80 6.04 22.54 22.80
C PRO A 80 6.88 21.78 23.85
N ASP A 81 6.58 21.94 25.14
CA ASP A 81 7.28 21.28 26.25
C ASP A 81 6.95 19.77 26.39
N ILE A 82 6.01 19.25 25.61
CA ILE A 82 5.64 17.82 25.63
C ILE A 82 6.57 16.98 24.75
N PHE A 83 7.20 17.58 23.74
CA PHE A 83 8.10 16.86 22.85
C PHE A 83 9.31 16.23 23.58
N PRO A 84 10.02 16.94 24.49
CA PRO A 84 11.09 16.33 25.29
C PRO A 84 10.63 15.18 26.19
N ILE A 85 9.40 15.24 26.70
CA ILE A 85 8.81 14.21 27.57
C ILE A 85 8.49 12.95 26.75
N LEU A 86 7.95 13.13 25.54
CA LEU A 86 7.70 12.04 24.60
C LEU A 86 9.00 11.38 24.14
N GLN A 87 10.04 12.17 23.86
CA GLN A 87 11.35 11.66 23.50
C GLN A 87 11.90 10.76 24.62
N HIS A 88 11.80 11.21 25.88
CA HIS A 88 12.24 10.42 27.04
C HIS A 88 11.39 9.15 27.26
N LEU A 89 10.07 9.21 27.04
CA LEU A 89 9.16 8.07 27.17
C LEU A 89 9.30 7.03 26.05
N LEU A 90 9.62 7.47 24.83
CA LEU A 90 9.80 6.60 23.66
C LEU A 90 11.23 6.05 23.56
N GLY A 91 12.14 6.47 24.44
CA GLY A 91 13.54 6.03 24.42
C GLY A 91 14.32 6.56 23.21
N LEU A 92 13.92 7.73 22.69
CA LEU A 92 14.55 8.42 21.56
C LEU A 92 15.61 9.44 22.00
#